data_AF-A0A5P0XS67-F1
#
_entry.id   AF-A0A5P0XS67-F1
#
_cell.length_a   1.000
_cell.length_b   1.000
_cell.length_c   1.000
_cell.angle_alpha   90.00
_cell.angle_beta   90.00
_cell.angle_gamma   90.00
#
_symmetry.space_group_name_H-M   'P 1'
#
loop_
_entity.id
_entity.type
_entity.pdbx_description
1 polymer ?
#
loop_
_entity_poly.entity_id
_entity_poly.type
_entity_poly.pdbx_seq_one_letter_code
_entity_poly.pdbx_strand_id
1 'polypeptide(L)' 'MKKSLDRTFLNYGIRQEDMQLIESACQSEGIDAEWLKDYILKPFHEERNNQNESSLEEKKVTKILKKALKEIKK' A
#
# COMPACT_ATOMS: atom_id res chain seq x y z
N MET A 1 -8.70 7.42 -12.10
CA MET A 1 -8.09 6.72 -10.95
C MET A 1 -6.60 7.04 -10.76
N LYS A 2 -5.75 6.95 -11.81
CA LYS A 2 -4.27 6.99 -11.68
C LYS A 2 -3.68 8.23 -10.95
N LYS A 3 -3.78 9.44 -11.52
CA LYS A 3 -3.03 10.62 -11.04
C LYS A 3 -3.21 11.00 -9.56
N SER A 4 -4.39 10.76 -8.97
CA SER A 4 -4.65 11.14 -7.57
C SER A 4 -4.06 10.15 -6.57
N LEU A 5 -3.99 8.87 -6.94
CA LEU A 5 -3.40 7.82 -6.13
C LEU A 5 -1.89 7.91 -6.15
N ASP A 6 -1.27 8.14 -7.31
CA ASP A 6 0.18 8.31 -7.49
C ASP A 6 0.77 9.29 -6.47
N ARG A 7 0.19 10.49 -6.38
CA ARG A 7 0.67 11.53 -5.45
C ARG A 7 0.43 11.16 -3.99
N THR A 8 -0.63 10.40 -3.71
CA THR A 8 -0.91 9.90 -2.37
C THR A 8 0.18 8.91 -1.95
N PHE A 9 0.48 7.90 -2.78
CA PHE A 9 1.55 6.93 -2.53
C PHE A 9 2.91 7.60 -2.29
N LEU A 10 3.26 8.61 -3.09
CA LEU A 10 4.49 9.38 -2.91
C LEU A 10 4.53 10.13 -1.57
N ASN A 11 3.42 10.74 -1.15
CA ASN A 11 3.31 11.37 0.18
C ASN A 11 3.54 10.36 1.32
N TYR A 12 3.09 9.12 1.13
CA TYR A 12 3.31 8.03 2.07
C TYR A 12 4.73 7.44 1.99
N GLY A 13 5.55 7.85 1.03
CA GLY A 13 6.91 7.35 0.82
C GLY A 13 6.97 5.97 0.18
N ILE A 14 5.92 5.58 -0.56
CA ILE A 14 5.84 4.31 -1.27
C ILE A 14 6.61 4.44 -2.59
N ARG A 15 7.45 3.45 -2.89
CA ARG A 15 8.23 3.41 -4.13
C ARG A 15 7.33 3.14 -5.33
N GLN A 16 7.78 3.53 -6.51
CA GLN A 16 7.03 3.31 -7.74
C GLN A 16 6.80 1.82 -8.04
N GLU A 17 7.77 0.97 -7.73
CA GLU A 17 7.67 -0.49 -7.91
C GLU A 17 6.58 -1.09 -7.01
N ASP A 18 6.59 -0.71 -5.74
CA ASP A 18 5.55 -1.07 -4.76
C ASP A 18 4.17 -0.56 -5.18
N MET A 19 4.11 0.66 -5.72
CA MET A 19 2.85 1.24 -6.23
C MET A 19 2.26 0.39 -7.35
N GLN A 20 3.06 0.00 -8.34
CA GLN A 20 2.61 -0.86 -9.43
C GLN A 20 2.15 -2.24 -8.94
N LEU A 21 2.81 -2.79 -7.92
CA LEU A 21 2.42 -4.05 -7.29
C LEU A 21 1.05 -3.92 -6.61
N ILE A 22 0.85 -2.87 -5.80
CA ILE A 22 -0.42 -2.63 -5.10
C ILE A 22 -1.55 -2.39 -6.11
N GLU A 23 -1.34 -1.55 -7.14
CA GLU A 23 -2.34 -1.28 -8.17
C GLU A 23 -2.75 -2.55 -8.91
N SER A 24 -1.78 -3.38 -9.31
CA SER A 24 -2.05 -4.63 -10.04
C SER A 24 -2.85 -5.62 -9.18
N ALA A 25 -2.48 -5.76 -7.90
CA ALA A 25 -3.20 -6.62 -6.97
C ALA A 25 -4.62 -6.12 -6.70
N CYS A 26 -4.80 -4.80 -6.54
CA CYS A 26 -6.11 -4.21 -6.31
C CYS A 26 -7.01 -4.29 -7.54
N GLN A 27 -6.46 -4.08 -8.74
CA GLN A 27 -7.21 -4.24 -9.98
C GLN A 27 -7.68 -5.68 -10.18
N SER A 28 -6.87 -6.67 -9.81
CA SER A 28 -7.24 -8.10 -9.90
C SER A 28 -8.39 -8.48 -8.97
N GLU A 29 -8.53 -7.80 -7.84
CA GLU A 29 -9.54 -8.09 -6.82
C GLU A 29 -10.72 -7.09 -6.84
N GLY A 30 -10.71 -6.12 -7.77
CA GLY A 30 -11.75 -5.09 -7.89
C GLY A 30 -11.78 -4.09 -6.74
N ILE A 31 -10.63 -3.80 -6.14
CA ILE A 31 -10.50 -2.97 -4.94
C ILE A 31 -10.45 -1.49 -5.30
N ASP A 32 -11.27 -0.70 -4.62
CA ASP A 32 -11.32 0.76 -4.76
C ASP A 32 -10.21 1.50 -4.00
N ALA A 33 -9.93 2.72 -4.45
CA ALA A 33 -8.92 3.60 -3.90
C ALA A 33 -9.11 3.94 -2.41
N GLU A 34 -10.37 4.00 -1.94
CA GLU A 34 -10.68 4.29 -0.53
C GLU A 34 -10.26 3.14 0.38
N TRP A 35 -10.56 1.90 -0.01
CA TRP A 35 -10.12 0.72 0.73
C TRP A 35 -8.59 0.66 0.79
N LEU A 36 -7.93 0.93 -0.32
CA LEU A 36 -6.48 0.95 -0.39
C LEU A 36 -5.86 1.98 0.57
N LYS A 37 -6.47 3.17 0.70
CA LYS A 37 -6.02 4.18 1.67
C LYS A 37 -6.11 3.66 3.10
N ASP A 38 -7.21 3.04 3.46
CA ASP A 38 -7.45 2.60 4.83
C ASP A 38 -6.67 1.35 5.22
N TYR A 39 -6.55 0.38 4.31
CA TYR A 39 -5.99 -0.94 4.61
C TYR A 39 -4.55 -1.15 4.12
N ILE A 40 -4.05 -0.29 3.23
CA ILE A 40 -2.66 -0.31 2.77
C ILE A 40 -1.91 0.93 3.26
N LEU A 41 -2.38 2.12 2.91
CA LEU A 41 -1.60 3.35 3.13
C LEU A 41 -1.48 3.75 4.60
N LYS A 42 -2.56 3.68 5.39
CA LYS A 42 -2.51 3.93 6.84
C LYS A 42 -1.55 2.98 7.56
N PRO A 43 -1.69 1.64 7.48
CA PRO A 43 -0.78 0.73 8.18
C PRO A 43 0.66 0.81 7.65
N PHE A 44 0.83 1.11 6.36
CA PHE A 44 2.16 1.39 5.80
C PHE A 44 2.81 2.61 6.46
N HIS A 45 2.06 3.71 6.60
CA HIS A 45 2.54 4.92 7.24
C HIS A 45 2.86 4.72 8.73
N GLU A 46 1.99 4.01 9.44
CA GLU A 46 2.19 3.71 10.86
C GLU A 46 3.40 2.81 11.05
N GLU A 47 3.55 1.75 10.25
CA GLU A 47 4.69 0.84 10.36
C GLU A 47 6.01 1.51 9.95
N ARG A 48 5.95 2.48 9.02
CA ARG A 48 7.07 3.38 8.71
C ARG A 48 7.42 4.28 9.90
N ASN A 49 6.43 4.93 10.50
CA ASN A 49 6.65 5.89 11.59
C ASN A 49 7.09 5.21 12.88
N ASN A 50 6.65 3.96 13.10
CA ASN A 50 7.01 3.16 14.26
C ASN A 50 8.43 2.57 14.15
N GLN A 51 8.96 2.44 12.93
CA GLN A 51 10.36 2.13 12.74
C GLN A 51 11.16 3.42 12.59
N ASN A 52 12.02 3.68 13.55
CA ASN A 52 13.05 4.72 13.51
C ASN A 52 14.11 4.50 12.41
N GLU A 53 13.78 3.77 11.34
CA GLU A 53 14.64 3.43 10.21
C GLU A 53 14.06 3.97 8.89
N SER A 54 14.87 4.77 8.20
CA SER A 54 14.58 5.43 6.93
C SER A 54 14.45 4.49 5.73
N SER A 55 14.69 3.18 5.92
CA SER A 55 14.68 2.18 4.85
C SER A 55 13.51 1.23 5.03
N LEU A 56 12.38 1.61 4.44
CA LEU A 56 11.25 0.72 4.32
C LEU A 56 11.56 -0.28 3.20
N GLU A 57 12.02 -1.48 3.58
CA GLU A 57 12.30 -2.57 2.64
C GLU A 57 11.04 -2.96 1.86
N GLU A 58 11.21 -3.18 0.55
CA GLU A 58 10.22 -3.66 -0.44
C GLU A 58 9.40 -4.88 0.05
N LYS A 59 10.00 -5.70 0.93
CA LYS A 59 9.34 -6.84 1.58
C LYS A 59 8.14 -6.46 2.46
N LYS A 60 8.07 -5.22 2.95
CA LYS A 60 7.00 -4.77 3.86
C LYS A 60 5.71 -4.41 3.14
N VAL A 61 5.77 -3.73 2.00
CA VAL A 61 4.57 -3.46 1.19
C VAL A 61 3.87 -4.75 0.84
N THR A 62 4.62 -5.72 0.33
CA THR A 62 4.07 -7.02 -0.06
C THR A 62 3.42 -7.74 1.13
N LYS A 63 3.98 -7.59 2.35
CA LYS A 63 3.42 -8.16 3.58
C LYS A 63 2.10 -7.49 3.98
N ILE A 64 2.06 -6.16 3.99
CA ILE A 64 0.86 -5.37 4.32
C ILE A 64 -0.23 -5.66 3.29
N LEU A 65 0.12 -5.65 2.00
CA LEU A 65 -0.78 -5.98 0.90
C LEU A 65 -1.38 -7.38 1.05
N LYS A 66 -0.55 -8.41 1.25
CA LYS A 66 -1.04 -9.78 1.47
C LYS A 66 -1.95 -9.88 2.69
N LYS A 67 -1.64 -9.16 3.79
CA LYS A 67 -2.48 -9.16 4.99
C LYS A 67 -3.83 -8.51 4.72
N ALA A 68 -3.84 -7.36 4.05
CA ALA A 68 -5.05 -6.64 3.71
C ALA A 68 -5.93 -7.44 2.74
N LEU A 69 -5.35 -8.04 1.70
CA LEU A 69 -6.08 -8.90 0.75
C LEU A 69 -6.70 -10.14 1.42
N LYS A 70 -6.03 -10.70 2.45
CA LYS A 70 -6.60 -11.80 3.22
C LYS A 70 -7.83 -11.40 4.01
N GLU A 71 -7.91 -10.17 4.48
CA GLU A 71 -9.09 -9.67 5.22
C GLU A 71 -10.30 -9.45 4.30
N ILE A 72 -10.09 -9.26 2.99
CA ILE A 72 -11.19 -9.23 1.99
C ILE A 72 -11.77 -10.62 1.75
N LYS A 73 -10.92 -11.66 1.71
CA LYS A 73 -11.32 -13.05 1.40
C LYS A 73 -11.83 -13.81 2.63
N LYS A 74 -12.03 -13.15 3.75
CA LYS A 74 -12.40 -13.74 5.04
C LYS A 74 -13.89 -13.55 5.28
#